data_AF-A0A932V2Q3-F1
#
_entry.id   AF-A0A932V2Q3-F1
#
_cell.length_a   1.000
_cell.length_b   1.000
_cell.length_c   1.000
_cell.angle_alpha   90.00
_cell.angle_beta   90.00
_cell.angle_gamma   90.00
#
_symmetry.space_group_name_H-M   'P 1'
#
loop_
_entity.id
_entity.type
_entity.pdbx_description
1 polymer ?
#
loop_
_entity_poly.entity_id
_entity_poly.type
_entity_poly.pdbx_seq_one_letter_code
_entity_poly.pdbx_strand_id
1 'polypeptide(L)'
;MKKAWPCETIAVVCDTNGSKAALSTLTGAATGMKIMVVDVKGPQDMGKAISTLTSRKPDAILLLAGDRIAGDGSAAATFLIQRMAAIKVPTAATTEAGVKQGAALGVGPGTGGKLMSNAKVAGVAGVAVPAGATVL
;
A
#
# COMPACT_ATOMS: atom_id res chain seq x y z
N MET A 1 -1.45 10.67 -2.35
CA MET A 1 -1.57 10.09 -0.99
C MET A 1 -1.71 11.16 0.09
N LYS A 2 -0.77 12.12 0.23
CA LYS A 2 -0.88 13.25 1.20
C LYS A 2 -2.22 13.99 1.26
N LYS A 3 -2.85 14.23 0.11
CA LYS A 3 -4.18 14.86 0.05
C LYS A 3 -5.31 13.95 0.53
N ALA A 4 -5.12 12.64 0.42
CA ALA A 4 -6.09 11.62 0.81
C ALA A 4 -5.94 11.23 2.28
N TRP A 5 -4.70 11.04 2.74
CA TRP A 5 -4.34 10.70 4.12
C TRP A 5 -3.18 11.58 4.60
N PRO A 6 -3.23 12.05 5.86
CA PRO A 6 -2.07 12.68 6.47
C PRO A 6 -1.03 11.59 6.79
N CYS A 7 -0.08 11.38 5.88
CA CYS A 7 1.00 10.42 6.04
C CYS A 7 2.37 11.09 5.91
N GLU A 8 3.24 10.83 6.87
CA GLU A 8 4.64 11.25 6.87
C GLU A 8 5.56 10.12 6.43
N THR A 9 5.25 8.88 6.82
CA THR A 9 6.03 7.69 6.50
C THR A 9 5.17 6.66 5.77
N ILE A 10 5.60 6.29 4.56
CA ILE A 10 4.98 5.23 3.77
C ILE A 10 5.95 4.06 3.66
N ALA A 11 5.46 2.85 3.93
CA ALA A 11 6.22 1.65 3.65
C ALA A 11 5.84 1.04 2.30
N VAL A 12 6.80 0.40 1.66
CA VAL A 12 6.61 -0.36 0.42
C VAL A 12 7.24 -1.73 0.64
N VAL A 13 6.48 -2.79 0.38
CA VAL A 13 6.98 -4.17 0.40
C VAL A 13 7.10 -4.63 -1.04
N CYS A 14 8.32 -4.91 -1.49
CA CYS A 14 8.56 -5.27 -2.89
C CYS A 14 9.91 -5.98 -3.06
N ASP A 15 10.10 -6.67 -4.18
CA ASP A 15 11.44 -7.03 -4.64
C ASP A 15 12.12 -5.78 -5.21
N THR A 16 13.06 -5.21 -4.46
CA THR A 16 13.79 -4.01 -4.85
C THR A 16 14.48 -4.12 -6.21
N ASN A 17 14.88 -5.32 -6.64
CA ASN A 17 15.53 -5.51 -7.93
C ASN A 17 14.53 -5.45 -9.09
N GLY A 18 13.37 -6.10 -8.92
CA GLY A 18 12.29 -6.08 -9.91
C GLY A 18 11.56 -4.74 -9.97
N SER A 19 11.53 -4.00 -8.86
CA SER A 19 10.70 -2.81 -8.69
C SER A 19 11.49 -1.49 -8.69
N LYS A 20 12.76 -1.47 -9.13
CA LYS A 20 13.62 -0.26 -9.13
C LYS A 20 12.96 0.96 -9.79
N ALA A 21 12.39 0.79 -10.98
CA ALA A 21 11.77 1.90 -11.72
C ALA A 21 10.56 2.49 -10.99
N ALA A 22 9.73 1.62 -10.39
CA ALA A 22 8.58 2.03 -9.58
C ALA A 22 9.04 2.74 -8.30
N LEU A 23 10.07 2.23 -7.62
CA LEU A 23 10.64 2.85 -6.41
C LEU A 23 11.27 4.22 -6.70
N SER A 24 11.99 4.37 -7.81
CA SER A 24 12.55 5.66 -8.23
C SER A 24 11.45 6.68 -8.52
N THR A 25 10.41 6.28 -9.26
CA THR A 25 9.25 7.13 -9.53
C THR A 25 8.55 7.53 -8.23
N LEU A 26 8.34 6.57 -7.32
CA LEU A 26 7.71 6.82 -6.03
C LEU A 26 8.54 7.81 -5.19
N THR A 27 9.86 7.61 -5.13
CA THR A 27 10.76 8.47 -4.36
C THR A 27 10.81 9.88 -4.92
N GLY A 28 10.80 10.05 -6.24
CA GLY A 28 10.68 11.35 -6.88
C GLY A 28 9.34 12.04 -6.59
N ALA A 29 8.25 11.28 -6.51
CA ALA A 29 6.92 11.80 -6.22
C ALA A 29 6.63 12.05 -4.73
N ALA A 30 7.39 11.41 -3.83
CA ALA A 30 7.17 11.43 -2.38
C ALA A 30 7.78 12.67 -1.70
N THR A 31 7.52 13.86 -2.24
CA THR A 31 8.03 15.11 -1.67
C THR A 31 7.53 15.31 -0.24
N GLY A 32 8.48 15.33 0.70
CA GLY A 32 8.22 15.47 2.13
C GLY A 32 7.55 14.26 2.79
N MET A 33 7.64 13.06 2.21
CA MET A 33 7.30 11.79 2.88
C MET A 33 8.56 10.94 2.97
N LYS A 34 8.72 10.21 4.07
CA LYS A 34 9.75 9.19 4.22
C LYS A 34 9.26 7.89 3.59
N ILE A 35 10.00 7.35 2.63
CA ILE A 35 9.72 6.02 2.08
C ILE A 35 10.59 5.01 2.83
N MET A 36 9.93 4.02 3.42
CA MET A 36 10.56 2.83 3.97
C MET A 36 10.38 1.67 3.00
N VAL A 37 11.47 1.17 2.44
CA VAL A 37 11.41 -0.01 1.56
C VAL A 37 11.74 -1.26 2.36
N VAL A 38 10.85 -2.24 2.33
CA VAL A 38 11.03 -3.56 2.91
C VAL A 38 11.24 -4.54 1.76
N ASP A 39 12.50 -4.91 1.54
CA ASP A 39 12.88 -5.81 0.46
C ASP A 39 12.43 -7.25 0.74
N VAL A 40 11.74 -7.85 -0.22
CA VAL A 40 11.32 -9.26 -0.18
C VAL A 40 11.78 -9.97 -1.44
N LYS A 41 12.38 -11.15 -1.32
CA LYS A 41 12.85 -11.95 -2.47
C LYS A 41 11.91 -13.11 -2.79
N GLY A 42 11.07 -13.51 -1.85
CA GLY A 42 10.00 -14.48 -2.05
C GLY A 42 8.96 -14.49 -0.93
N PRO A 43 7.92 -15.33 -1.05
CA PRO A 43 6.85 -15.45 -0.06
C PRO A 43 7.36 -15.77 1.36
N GLN A 44 8.48 -16.48 1.49
CA GLN A 44 9.09 -16.80 2.78
C GLN A 44 9.56 -15.56 3.57
N ASP A 45 9.86 -14.45 2.88
CA ASP A 45 10.35 -13.22 3.51
C ASP A 45 9.20 -12.37 4.11
N MET A 46 7.95 -12.69 3.76
CA MET A 46 6.77 -11.92 4.16
C MET A 46 6.58 -11.89 5.68
N GLY A 47 6.93 -12.97 6.39
CA GLY A 47 6.87 -12.99 7.86
C GLY A 47 7.80 -11.95 8.48
N LYS A 48 9.02 -11.82 7.95
CA LYS A 48 10.00 -10.80 8.39
C LYS A 48 9.55 -9.40 7.99
N ALA A 49 8.96 -9.26 6.80
CA ALA A 49 8.40 -7.99 6.35
C ALA A 49 7.30 -7.50 7.29
N ILE A 50 6.35 -8.36 7.67
CA ILE A 50 5.29 -8.03 8.63
C ILE A 50 5.87 -7.66 9.99
N SER A 51 6.83 -8.43 10.51
CA SER A 51 7.50 -8.11 11.79
C SER A 51 8.14 -6.72 11.75
N THR A 52 8.80 -6.38 10.64
CA THR A 52 9.40 -5.06 10.42
C THR A 52 8.35 -3.97 10.40
N LEU A 53 7.26 -4.14 9.66
CA LEU A 53 6.17 -3.16 9.56
C LEU A 53 5.48 -2.94 10.90
N THR A 54 5.20 -4.00 11.66
CA THR A 54 4.60 -3.91 13.00
C THR A 54 5.51 -3.18 13.99
N SER A 55 6.82 -3.38 13.87
CA SER A 55 7.81 -2.73 14.75
C SER A 55 8.02 -1.26 14.40
N ARG A 56 8.05 -0.95 13.09
CA ARG A 56 8.32 0.40 12.58
C ARG A 56 7.08 1.29 12.53
N LYS A 57 5.89 0.70 12.46
CA LYS A 57 4.57 1.37 12.38
C LYS A 57 4.56 2.53 11.37
N PRO A 58 4.72 2.24 10.06
CA PRO A 58 4.52 3.26 9.04
C PRO A 58 3.07 3.76 9.07
N ASP A 59 2.83 4.99 8.60
CA ASP A 59 1.48 5.58 8.57
C ASP A 59 0.60 4.92 7.52
N ALA A 60 1.20 4.41 6.45
CA ALA A 60 0.51 3.65 5.41
C ALA A 60 1.47 2.71 4.69
N ILE A 61 0.90 1.72 4.01
CA ILE A 61 1.64 0.85 3.08
C ILE A 61 1.15 1.09 1.66
N LEU A 62 2.07 1.24 0.73
CA LEU A 62 1.78 1.28 -0.70
C LEU A 62 2.12 -0.06 -1.34
N LEU A 63 1.15 -0.64 -2.01
CA LEU A 63 1.30 -1.81 -2.86
C LEU A 63 1.65 -1.34 -4.28
N LEU A 64 2.67 -1.94 -4.88
CA LEU A 64 3.13 -1.59 -6.23
C LEU A 64 2.50 -2.53 -7.26
N ALA A 65 1.86 -1.99 -8.30
CA ALA A 65 1.47 -2.79 -9.46
C ALA A 65 2.71 -3.43 -10.11
N GLY A 66 2.60 -4.71 -10.47
CA GLY A 66 3.63 -5.43 -11.20
C GLY A 66 4.80 -5.95 -10.36
N ASP A 67 4.82 -5.70 -9.04
CA ASP A 67 5.78 -6.40 -8.17
C ASP A 67 5.48 -7.90 -8.14
N ARG A 68 6.50 -8.72 -8.39
CA ARG A 68 6.33 -10.18 -8.55
C ARG A 68 5.97 -10.90 -7.24
N ILE A 69 6.19 -10.28 -6.08
CA ILE A 69 5.96 -10.90 -4.77
C ILE A 69 4.70 -10.31 -4.16
N ALA A 70 4.75 -9.04 -3.79
CA ALA A 70 3.72 -8.33 -3.04
C ALA A 70 2.96 -7.32 -3.92
N GLY A 71 2.97 -7.54 -5.23
CA GLY A 71 2.26 -6.66 -6.15
C GLY A 71 0.76 -6.70 -5.97
N ASP A 72 0.12 -5.59 -6.33
CA ASP A 72 -1.34 -5.49 -6.33
C ASP A 72 -1.99 -6.67 -7.04
N GLY A 73 -3.02 -7.25 -6.44
CA GLY A 73 -3.68 -8.44 -7.00
C GLY A 73 -3.06 -9.76 -6.54
N SER A 74 -1.89 -9.76 -5.88
CA SER A 74 -1.25 -11.00 -5.42
C SER A 74 -1.83 -11.53 -4.10
N ALA A 75 -1.63 -12.84 -3.86
CA ALA A 75 -1.97 -13.45 -2.57
C ALA A 75 -1.15 -12.85 -1.41
N ALA A 76 0.11 -12.46 -1.68
CA ALA A 76 0.95 -11.82 -0.67
C ALA A 76 0.48 -10.40 -0.34
N ALA A 77 -0.01 -9.64 -1.33
CA ALA A 77 -0.65 -8.35 -1.11
C ALA A 77 -1.92 -8.50 -0.24
N THR A 78 -2.76 -9.49 -0.52
CA THR A 78 -3.95 -9.81 0.30
C THR A 78 -3.54 -10.11 1.75
N PHE A 79 -2.50 -10.93 1.94
CA PHE A 79 -1.98 -11.24 3.27
C PHE A 79 -1.45 -10.01 4.01
N LEU A 80 -0.71 -9.13 3.32
CA LEU A 80 -0.26 -7.86 3.88
C LEU A 80 -1.42 -6.99 4.31
N ILE A 81 -2.41 -6.79 3.44
CA ILE A 81 -3.62 -5.98 3.72
C ILE A 81 -4.28 -6.46 5.01
N GLN A 82 -4.54 -7.76 5.12
CA GLN A 82 -5.21 -8.34 6.30
C GLN A 82 -4.40 -8.15 7.59
N ARG A 83 -3.08 -8.37 7.53
CA ARG A 83 -2.19 -8.24 8.69
C ARG A 83 -2.04 -6.80 9.15
N MET A 84 -2.01 -5.86 8.22
CA MET A 84 -1.85 -4.44 8.50
C MET A 84 -3.15 -3.81 9.00
N ALA A 85 -4.29 -4.24 8.46
CA ALA A 85 -5.60 -3.86 9.00
C ALA A 85 -5.75 -4.27 10.48
N ALA A 86 -5.23 -5.44 10.89
CA ALA A 86 -5.27 -5.89 12.28
C ALA A 86 -4.50 -4.98 13.26
N ILE A 87 -3.49 -4.25 12.77
CA ILE A 87 -2.72 -3.28 13.56
C ILE A 87 -3.07 -1.82 13.21
N LYS A 88 -4.19 -1.60 12.49
CA LYS A 88 -4.69 -0.28 12.07
C LYS A 88 -3.71 0.51 11.18
N VAL A 89 -2.93 -0.17 10.36
CA VAL A 89 -2.12 0.46 9.32
C VAL A 89 -2.86 0.35 7.98
N PRO A 90 -3.28 1.47 7.36
CA PRO A 90 -3.99 1.46 6.08
C PRO A 90 -3.07 1.07 4.93
N THR A 91 -3.64 0.41 3.93
CA THR A 91 -2.95 0.06 2.69
C THR A 91 -3.54 0.80 1.50
N ALA A 92 -2.68 1.32 0.62
CA ALA A 92 -3.02 1.92 -0.65
C ALA A 92 -2.59 0.98 -1.79
N ALA A 93 -3.53 0.68 -2.68
CA ALA A 93 -3.29 -0.04 -3.93
C ALA A 93 -3.18 0.95 -5.10
N THR A 94 -2.54 0.50 -6.16
CA THR A 94 -2.41 1.19 -7.46
C THR A 94 -3.29 0.61 -8.56
N THR A 95 -4.03 -0.46 -8.27
CA THR A 95 -5.01 -1.09 -9.18
C THR A 95 -6.37 -1.29 -8.50
N GLU A 96 -7.42 -1.42 -9.31
CA GLU A 96 -8.77 -1.75 -8.81
C GLU A 96 -8.80 -3.11 -8.08
N ALA A 97 -8.03 -4.09 -8.56
CA ALA A 97 -7.94 -5.40 -7.93
C ALA A 97 -7.42 -5.33 -6.49
N GLY A 98 -6.41 -4.49 -6.22
CA GLY A 98 -5.89 -4.30 -4.86
C GLY A 98 -6.92 -3.67 -3.91
N VAL A 99 -7.78 -2.77 -4.40
CA VAL A 99 -8.89 -2.21 -3.59
C VAL A 99 -9.93 -3.27 -3.27
N LYS A 100 -10.29 -4.12 -4.25
CA LYS A 100 -11.19 -5.25 -4.06
C LYS A 100 -10.63 -6.30 -3.09
N GLN A 101 -9.31 -6.43 -2.99
CA GLN A 101 -8.64 -7.27 -1.99
C GLN A 101 -8.65 -6.69 -0.58
N GLY A 102 -9.17 -5.48 -0.41
CA GLY A 102 -9.34 -4.82 0.88
C GLY A 102 -8.33 -3.70 1.14
N ALA A 103 -7.63 -3.17 0.12
CA ALA A 103 -6.90 -1.92 0.32
C ALA A 103 -7.87 -0.78 0.66
N ALA A 104 -7.50 0.07 1.61
CA ALA A 104 -8.34 1.19 2.05
C ALA A 104 -8.47 2.27 0.96
N LEU A 105 -7.48 2.37 0.07
CA LEU A 105 -7.43 3.35 -1.03
C LEU A 105 -6.91 2.70 -2.31
N GLY A 106 -7.46 3.12 -3.45
CA GLY A 106 -6.93 2.88 -4.79
C GLY A 106 -6.53 4.18 -5.45
N VAL A 107 -5.28 4.29 -5.89
CA VAL A 107 -4.74 5.46 -6.60
C VAL A 107 -3.76 5.08 -7.69
N GLY A 108 -4.01 5.51 -8.93
CA GLY A 108 -3.01 5.46 -9.99
C GLY A 108 -3.58 5.06 -11.35
N PRO A 109 -2.71 4.83 -12.35
CA PRO A 109 -3.15 4.44 -13.68
C PRO A 109 -3.94 3.13 -13.70
N GLY A 110 -3.61 2.17 -12.82
CA GLY A 110 -4.29 0.88 -12.71
C GLY A 110 -5.70 0.94 -12.13
N THR A 111 -6.14 2.08 -11.60
CA THR A 111 -7.54 2.35 -11.23
C THR A 111 -8.28 3.13 -12.33
N GLY A 112 -7.69 3.24 -13.53
CA GLY A 112 -8.21 4.08 -14.60
C GLY A 112 -8.12 5.58 -14.29
N GLY A 113 -7.18 5.97 -13.42
CA GLY A 113 -7.03 7.36 -12.95
C GLY A 113 -8.06 7.77 -11.90
N LYS A 114 -8.93 6.86 -11.45
CA LYS A 114 -9.96 7.14 -10.45
C LYS A 114 -9.40 7.00 -9.04
N LEU A 115 -9.82 7.90 -8.16
CA LEU A 115 -9.62 7.73 -6.72
C LEU A 115 -10.68 6.76 -6.21
N MET A 116 -10.28 5.64 -5.63
CA MET A 116 -11.19 4.63 -5.09
C MET A 116 -10.94 4.47 -3.60
N SER A 117 -11.94 4.13 -2.81
CA SER A 117 -11.76 3.84 -1.38
C SER A 117 -12.71 2.76 -0.90
N ASN A 118 -12.19 1.85 -0.08
CA ASN A 118 -13.01 0.87 0.64
C ASN A 118 -13.39 1.47 2.00
N ALA A 119 -14.61 1.99 2.12
CA ALA A 119 -15.03 2.72 3.33
C ALA A 119 -14.99 1.87 4.59
N LYS A 120 -15.28 0.57 4.47
CA LYS A 120 -15.23 -0.37 5.59
C LYS A 120 -13.80 -0.53 6.11
N VAL A 121 -12.83 -0.77 5.22
CA VAL A 121 -11.43 -0.92 5.64
C VAL A 121 -10.84 0.41 6.10
N ALA A 122 -11.19 1.52 5.45
CA ALA A 122 -10.79 2.85 5.88
C ALA A 122 -11.23 3.12 7.33
N GLY A 123 -12.48 2.79 7.68
CA GLY A 123 -12.98 2.88 9.05
C GLY A 123 -12.24 1.99 10.05
N VAL A 124 -11.94 0.74 9.69
CA VAL A 124 -11.15 -0.19 10.55
C VAL A 124 -9.73 0.33 10.78
N ALA A 125 -9.10 0.88 9.74
CA ALA A 125 -7.76 1.45 9.80
C ALA A 125 -7.73 2.87 10.40
N GLY A 126 -8.90 3.46 10.74
CA GLY A 126 -8.98 4.78 11.34
C GLY A 126 -8.63 5.93 10.39
N VAL A 127 -8.71 5.72 9.06
CA VAL A 127 -8.45 6.75 8.05
C VAL A 127 -9.73 7.25 7.41
N ALA A 128 -9.72 8.54 7.04
CA ALA A 128 -10.83 9.14 6.34
C ALA A 128 -10.93 8.61 4.90
N VAL A 129 -12.18 8.50 4.41
CA VAL A 129 -12.47 8.33 2.99
C VAL A 129 -12.25 9.69 2.30
N PRO A 130 -11.34 9.79 1.31
CA PRO A 130 -11.08 11.07 0.66
C PRO A 130 -12.29 11.59 -0.13
N ALA A 131 -12.49 12.90 -0.13
CA ALA A 131 -13.53 13.53 -0.95
C ALA A 131 -13.31 13.23 -2.44
N GLY A 132 -14.39 12.88 -3.15
CA GLY A 132 -14.35 12.52 -4.57
C GLY A 132 -13.87 11.09 -4.86
N ALA A 133 -13.60 10.28 -3.83
CA ALA A 133 -13.33 8.86 -4.02
C ALA A 133 -14.61 8.10 -4.43
N THR A 134 -14.51 7.23 -5.43
CA THR A 134 -15.51 6.20 -5.67
C THR A 134 -15.45 5.19 -4.53
N VAL A 135 -16.51 5.12 -3.73
CA VAL A 135 -16.61 4.19 -2.62
C VAL A 135 -17.02 2.82 -3.14
N LEU A 136 -16.23 1.80 -2.77
CA LEU A 136 -16.53 0.39 -2.97
C LEU A 136 -17.09 -0.24 -1.68
#